data_AF-Q0YTQ9-F1
#
_entry.id   AF-Q0YTQ9-F1
#
_cell.length_a   1.000
_cell.length_b   1.000
_cell.length_c   1.000
_cell.angle_alpha   90.00
_cell.angle_beta   90.00
_cell.angle_gamma   90.00
#
_symmetry.space_group_name_H-M   'P 1'
#
loop_
_entity.id
_entity.type
_entity.pdbx_description
1 polymer ?
#
loop_
_entity_poly.entity_id
_entity_poly.type
_entity_poly.pdbx_seq_one_letter_code
_entity_poly.pdbx_strand_id
1 'polypeptide(L)'
;MLQLKTAGFKALDNLRREGIFPPHWEKAEELETAANSVLSRFLDERFRVSEKFGGGFLLPELIDRALRTTENEHMDDRDLPECEKLKLVNALDRQNAMMQLYQRYVDLLLPMLLDIARREQRNARVVELACGSGGLTLALAEAVRQKKLPVTVTGSDIVPAYIDEARRRAEENSTPAEFRRLNALELTELKKDEFDVMVMAQSLHHFTPGQLAVIIARSREHATTAFVGIDGYRSLLLAGGVPLIAAMQGITAFTLDGLTSARKFYTELELDMIAEIATGKRDHQVACSWPLSILSVRF
;
A
#
# COMPACT_ATOMS: atom_id res chain seq x y z
N MET A 1 11.50 6.88 -17.66
CA MET A 1 10.67 7.40 -16.55
C MET A 1 11.00 8.84 -16.17
N LEU A 2 12.22 9.33 -16.41
CA LEU A 2 12.56 10.73 -16.11
C LEU A 2 11.59 11.71 -16.79
N GLN A 3 11.18 11.43 -18.04
CA GLN A 3 10.21 12.24 -18.78
C GLN A 3 8.86 12.36 -18.05
N LEU A 4 8.29 11.23 -17.59
CA LEU A 4 7.05 11.21 -16.82
C LEU A 4 7.19 11.94 -15.49
N LYS A 5 8.32 11.77 -14.79
CA LYS A 5 8.60 12.49 -13.54
C LYS A 5 8.68 14.00 -13.79
N THR A 6 9.45 14.44 -14.78
CA THR A 6 9.61 15.86 -15.13
C THR A 6 8.29 16.50 -15.54
N ALA A 7 7.52 15.84 -16.42
CA ALA A 7 6.18 16.32 -16.80
C ALA A 7 5.23 16.32 -15.58
N GLY A 8 5.31 15.30 -14.72
CA GLY A 8 4.56 15.19 -13.49
C GLY A 8 4.80 16.35 -12.52
N PHE A 9 6.06 16.65 -12.19
CA PHE A 9 6.38 17.80 -11.33
C PHE A 9 5.85 19.11 -11.90
N LYS A 10 5.99 19.31 -13.21
CA LYS A 10 5.46 20.51 -13.87
C LYS A 10 3.93 20.57 -13.81
N ALA A 11 3.23 19.44 -13.98
CA ALA A 11 1.78 19.37 -13.86
C ALA A 11 1.30 19.67 -12.43
N LEU A 12 1.97 19.10 -11.43
CA LEU A 12 1.70 19.36 -10.02
C LEU A 12 1.90 20.84 -9.67
N ASP A 13 2.97 21.47 -10.17
CA ASP A 13 3.20 22.90 -9.99
C ASP A 13 2.10 23.76 -10.62
N ASN A 14 1.56 23.36 -11.78
CA ASN A 14 0.44 24.05 -12.40
C ASN A 14 -0.82 23.94 -11.52
N LEU A 15 -1.16 22.74 -11.02
CA LEU A 15 -2.29 22.57 -10.10
C LEU A 15 -2.16 23.37 -8.81
N ARG A 16 -0.95 23.50 -8.26
CA ARG A 16 -0.66 24.34 -7.08
C ARG A 16 -0.90 25.82 -7.38
N ARG A 17 -0.46 26.31 -8.56
CA ARG A 17 -0.67 27.71 -8.98
C ARG A 17 -2.14 28.03 -9.21
N GLU A 18 -2.92 27.06 -9.66
CA GLU A 18 -4.37 27.19 -9.85
C GLU A 18 -5.17 27.06 -8.54
N GLY A 19 -4.50 26.76 -7.42
CA GLY A 19 -5.17 26.56 -6.12
C GLY A 19 -6.00 25.28 -6.05
N ILE A 20 -5.77 24.32 -6.96
CA ILE A 20 -6.47 23.02 -6.99
C ILE A 20 -5.85 22.04 -6.01
N PHE A 21 -4.55 22.17 -5.72
CA PHE A 21 -3.80 21.24 -4.87
C PHE A 21 -2.99 21.97 -3.77
N PRO A 22 -2.98 21.45 -2.52
CA PRO A 22 -3.84 20.37 -2.03
C PRO A 22 -5.30 20.86 -1.86
N PRO A 23 -6.31 19.98 -2.03
CA PRO A 23 -7.69 20.33 -1.78
C PRO A 23 -7.95 20.48 -0.28
N HIS A 24 -8.89 21.34 0.08
CA HIS A 24 -9.38 21.44 1.45
C HIS A 24 -10.52 20.43 1.69
N TRP A 25 -10.55 19.82 2.87
CA TRP A 25 -11.58 18.86 3.28
C TRP A 25 -11.72 18.89 4.81
N GLU A 26 -12.93 18.66 5.31
CA GLU A 26 -13.18 18.52 6.76
C GLU A 26 -13.64 17.11 7.13
N LYS A 27 -14.31 16.42 6.20
CA LYS A 27 -14.87 15.07 6.41
C LYS A 27 -14.18 14.03 5.53
N ALA A 28 -14.21 12.77 5.98
CA ALA A 28 -13.63 11.66 5.25
C ALA A 28 -14.31 11.44 3.87
N GLU A 29 -15.63 11.64 3.74
CA GLU A 29 -16.31 11.47 2.45
C GLU A 29 -15.89 12.53 1.42
N GLU A 30 -15.63 13.76 1.88
CA GLU A 30 -15.11 14.85 1.06
C GLU A 30 -13.67 14.57 0.62
N LEU A 31 -12.84 14.05 1.53
CA LEU A 31 -11.46 13.65 1.25
C LEU A 31 -11.38 12.63 0.12
N GLU A 32 -12.18 11.57 0.17
CA GLU A 32 -12.17 10.53 -0.87
C GLU A 32 -12.49 11.12 -2.25
N THR A 33 -13.56 11.90 -2.33
CA THR A 33 -14.00 12.53 -3.58
C THR A 33 -12.98 13.54 -4.11
N ALA A 34 -12.44 14.38 -3.23
CA ALA A 34 -11.47 15.42 -3.57
C ALA A 34 -10.15 14.81 -4.08
N ALA A 35 -9.62 13.81 -3.37
CA ALA A 35 -8.39 13.13 -3.77
C ALA A 35 -8.54 12.43 -5.14
N ASN A 36 -9.64 11.72 -5.36
CA ASN A 36 -9.93 11.10 -6.67
C ASN A 36 -10.01 12.15 -7.79
N SER A 37 -10.71 13.26 -7.56
CA SER A 37 -10.85 14.34 -8.55
C SER A 37 -9.51 15.00 -8.88
N VAL A 38 -8.71 15.30 -7.86
CA VAL A 38 -7.42 15.99 -8.03
C VAL A 38 -6.40 15.09 -8.73
N LEU A 39 -6.35 13.80 -8.41
CA LEU A 39 -5.45 12.88 -9.10
C LEU A 39 -5.86 12.67 -10.57
N SER A 40 -7.15 12.63 -10.88
CA SER A 40 -7.63 12.62 -12.26
C SER A 40 -7.20 13.87 -13.03
N ARG A 41 -7.39 15.07 -12.45
CA ARG A 41 -6.94 16.34 -13.07
C ARG A 41 -5.43 16.38 -13.26
N PHE A 42 -4.67 15.84 -12.33
CA PHE A 42 -3.22 15.73 -12.42
C PHE A 42 -2.78 14.89 -13.63
N LEU A 43 -3.41 13.74 -13.87
CA LEU A 43 -3.07 12.88 -15.01
C LEU A 43 -3.38 13.57 -16.35
N ASP A 44 -4.46 14.35 -16.42
CA ASP A 44 -4.78 15.12 -17.63
C ASP A 44 -3.84 16.31 -17.83
N GLU A 45 -3.44 16.99 -16.76
CA GLU A 45 -2.44 18.06 -16.86
C GLU A 45 -1.05 17.53 -17.21
N ARG A 46 -0.66 16.36 -16.67
CA ARG A 46 0.59 15.68 -17.05
C ARG A 46 0.59 15.32 -18.52
N PHE A 47 -0.54 14.87 -19.07
CA PHE A 47 -0.68 14.63 -20.50
C PHE A 47 -0.46 15.91 -21.33
N ARG A 48 -1.11 17.02 -20.98
CA ARG A 48 -0.94 18.31 -21.67
C ARG A 48 0.49 18.84 -21.59
N VAL A 49 1.14 18.67 -20.44
CA VAL A 49 2.55 19.05 -20.27
C VAL A 49 3.45 18.17 -21.13
N SER A 50 3.23 16.86 -21.16
CA SER A 50 3.99 15.92 -21.99
C SER A 50 3.84 16.23 -23.49
N GLU A 51 2.65 16.60 -23.94
CA GLU A 51 2.41 17.06 -25.31
C GLU A 51 3.21 18.34 -25.64
N LYS A 52 3.18 19.34 -24.75
CA LYS A 52 3.94 20.59 -24.89
C LYS A 52 5.46 20.38 -24.91
N PHE A 53 5.97 19.39 -24.18
CA PHE A 53 7.39 19.04 -24.16
C PHE A 53 7.83 18.20 -25.38
N GLY A 54 6.88 17.77 -26.22
CA GLY A 54 7.14 17.10 -27.49
C GLY A 54 7.17 15.57 -27.43
N GLY A 55 7.42 14.94 -28.59
CA GLY A 55 7.24 13.49 -28.77
C GLY A 55 8.00 12.59 -27.79
N GLY A 56 9.18 13.02 -27.32
CA GLY A 56 9.98 12.29 -26.33
C GLY A 56 9.32 12.16 -24.95
N PHE A 57 8.41 13.07 -24.61
CA PHE A 57 7.59 13.03 -23.38
C PHE A 57 6.22 12.41 -23.62
N LEU A 58 5.62 12.69 -24.79
CA LEU A 58 4.31 12.19 -25.16
C LEU A 58 4.29 10.66 -25.30
N LEU A 59 5.32 10.03 -25.91
CA LEU A 59 5.33 8.58 -26.09
C LEU A 59 5.31 7.80 -24.76
N PRO A 60 6.18 8.08 -23.76
CA PRO A 60 6.07 7.46 -22.44
C PRO A 60 4.74 7.71 -21.75
N GLU A 61 4.12 8.88 -21.92
CA GLU A 61 2.81 9.21 -21.37
C GLU A 61 1.70 8.34 -21.97
N LEU A 62 1.69 8.18 -23.29
CA LEU A 62 0.73 7.33 -23.97
C LEU A 62 0.84 5.87 -23.53
N ILE A 63 2.08 5.37 -23.34
CA ILE A 63 2.33 4.03 -22.81
C ILE A 63 1.81 3.91 -21.37
N ASP A 64 2.12 4.87 -20.49
CA ASP A 64 1.64 4.84 -19.10
C ASP A 64 0.11 4.82 -19.03
N ARG A 65 -0.56 5.67 -19.82
CA ARG A 65 -2.02 5.74 -19.90
C ARG A 65 -2.63 4.46 -20.43
N ALA A 66 -2.05 3.85 -21.47
CA ALA A 66 -2.53 2.58 -22.02
C ALA A 66 -2.37 1.41 -21.02
N LEU A 67 -1.35 1.46 -20.17
CA LEU A 67 -1.14 0.42 -19.16
C LEU A 67 -2.08 0.54 -17.96
N ARG A 68 -2.57 1.73 -17.61
CA ARG A 68 -3.49 1.91 -16.47
C ARG A 68 -4.75 1.07 -16.63
N THR A 69 -5.30 0.64 -15.50
CA THR A 69 -6.59 -0.04 -15.43
C THR A 69 -7.32 0.34 -14.16
N THR A 70 -8.64 0.31 -14.24
CA THR A 70 -9.56 0.38 -13.09
C THR A 70 -10.25 -0.97 -12.86
N GLU A 71 -9.80 -2.02 -13.55
CA GLU A 71 -10.30 -3.38 -13.36
C GLU A 71 -10.01 -3.86 -11.94
N ASN A 72 -10.95 -4.62 -11.39
CA ASN A 72 -10.76 -5.31 -10.13
C ASN A 72 -9.94 -6.59 -10.37
N GLU A 73 -9.17 -6.99 -9.37
CA GLU A 73 -8.53 -8.30 -9.36
C GLU A 73 -9.58 -9.37 -9.05
N HIS A 74 -9.35 -10.60 -9.51
CA HIS A 74 -10.25 -11.72 -9.23
C HIS A 74 -10.33 -11.97 -7.73
N MET A 75 -9.21 -11.83 -7.00
CA MET A 75 -9.22 -11.98 -5.54
C MET A 75 -10.05 -10.93 -4.79
N ASP A 76 -10.30 -9.76 -5.41
CA ASP A 76 -11.14 -8.71 -4.84
C ASP A 76 -12.64 -8.97 -5.04
N ASP A 77 -13.00 -9.97 -5.85
CA ASP A 77 -14.40 -10.33 -6.08
C ASP A 77 -15.05 -10.81 -4.78
N ARG A 78 -16.12 -10.10 -4.38
CA ARG A 78 -16.85 -10.38 -3.15
C ARG A 78 -17.52 -11.75 -3.20
N ASP A 79 -17.98 -12.15 -4.38
CA ASP A 79 -18.73 -13.38 -4.61
C ASP A 79 -17.82 -14.60 -4.84
N LEU A 80 -16.49 -14.40 -4.90
CA LEU A 80 -15.53 -15.49 -5.02
C LEU A 80 -15.60 -16.40 -3.78
N PRO A 81 -15.74 -17.73 -3.95
CA PRO A 81 -15.77 -18.67 -2.82
C PRO A 81 -14.55 -18.54 -1.92
N GLU A 82 -14.73 -18.71 -0.61
CA GLU A 82 -13.65 -18.56 0.37
C GLU A 82 -12.45 -19.47 0.09
N CYS A 83 -12.70 -20.70 -0.39
CA CYS A 83 -11.65 -21.64 -0.75
C CYS A 83 -10.79 -21.12 -1.92
N GLU A 84 -11.38 -20.39 -2.87
CA GLU A 84 -10.66 -19.78 -3.99
C GLU A 84 -9.89 -18.54 -3.54
N LYS A 85 -10.50 -17.68 -2.70
CA LYS A 85 -9.80 -16.56 -2.05
C LYS A 85 -8.56 -17.04 -1.30
N LEU A 86 -8.69 -18.12 -0.52
CA LEU A 86 -7.58 -18.74 0.21
C LEU A 86 -6.51 -19.30 -0.73
N LYS A 87 -6.92 -19.91 -1.85
CA LYS A 87 -5.98 -20.42 -2.86
C LYS A 87 -5.12 -19.29 -3.45
N LEU A 88 -5.73 -18.14 -3.76
CA LEU A 88 -5.03 -16.97 -4.33
C LEU A 88 -4.09 -16.32 -3.31
N VAL A 89 -4.55 -16.04 -2.09
CA VAL A 89 -3.69 -15.43 -1.05
C VAL A 89 -2.54 -16.35 -0.64
N ASN A 90 -2.75 -17.67 -0.61
CA ASN A 90 -1.67 -18.61 -0.33
C ASN A 90 -0.68 -18.74 -1.51
N ALA A 91 -1.12 -18.46 -2.74
CA ALA A 91 -0.21 -18.34 -3.88
C ALA A 91 0.65 -17.08 -3.78
N LEU A 92 0.06 -15.96 -3.36
CA LEU A 92 0.78 -14.74 -3.05
C LEU A 92 1.81 -14.96 -1.92
N ASP A 93 1.42 -15.65 -0.84
CA ASP A 93 2.30 -15.96 0.29
C ASP A 93 3.54 -16.79 -0.15
N ARG A 94 3.33 -17.85 -0.94
CA ARG A 94 4.42 -18.64 -1.53
C ARG A 94 5.32 -17.81 -2.44
N GLN A 95 4.74 -16.95 -3.28
CA GLN A 95 5.49 -16.07 -4.15
C GLN A 95 6.36 -15.08 -3.35
N ASN A 96 5.79 -14.46 -2.32
CA ASN A 96 6.50 -13.53 -1.45
C ASN A 96 7.64 -14.21 -0.68
N ALA A 97 7.41 -15.44 -0.19
CA ALA A 97 8.43 -16.25 0.46
C ALA A 97 9.56 -16.61 -0.52
N MET A 98 9.23 -17.08 -1.73
CA MET A 98 10.20 -17.40 -2.78
C MET A 98 11.09 -16.20 -3.14
N MET A 99 10.51 -14.99 -3.19
CA MET A 99 11.22 -13.75 -3.48
C MET A 99 11.88 -13.10 -2.26
N GLN A 100 11.77 -13.72 -1.07
CA GLN A 100 12.26 -13.18 0.21
C GLN A 100 11.73 -11.77 0.54
N LEU A 101 10.53 -11.43 0.07
CA LEU A 101 9.95 -10.10 0.26
C LEU A 101 9.64 -9.83 1.74
N TYR A 102 9.16 -10.83 2.48
CA TYR A 102 8.88 -10.68 3.91
C TYR A 102 10.12 -10.28 4.70
N GLN A 103 11.28 -10.86 4.43
CA GLN A 103 12.53 -10.47 5.10
C GLN A 103 12.86 -8.99 4.82
N ARG A 104 12.69 -8.54 3.58
CA ARG A 104 12.91 -7.13 3.20
C ARG A 104 11.95 -6.19 3.92
N TYR A 105 10.67 -6.55 4.02
CA TYR A 105 9.67 -5.76 4.74
C TYR A 105 9.99 -5.70 6.24
N VAL A 106 10.39 -6.81 6.84
CA VAL A 106 10.82 -6.88 8.24
C VAL A 106 12.03 -5.98 8.48
N ASP A 107 13.06 -6.06 7.63
CA ASP A 107 14.27 -5.23 7.75
C ASP A 107 13.98 -3.74 7.57
N LEU A 108 12.97 -3.39 6.77
CA LEU A 108 12.49 -2.01 6.61
C LEU A 108 11.77 -1.49 7.86
N LEU A 109 10.91 -2.30 8.47
CA LEU A 109 10.04 -1.89 9.57
C LEU A 109 10.75 -1.90 10.93
N LEU A 110 11.60 -2.89 11.19
CA LEU A 110 12.22 -3.10 12.49
C LEU A 110 12.98 -1.88 13.04
N PRO A 111 13.81 -1.15 12.26
CA PRO A 111 14.53 0.00 12.80
C PRO A 111 13.60 1.07 13.40
N MET A 112 12.47 1.35 12.76
CA MET A 112 11.47 2.31 13.25
C MET A 112 10.81 1.80 14.53
N LEU A 113 10.38 0.53 14.54
CA LEU A 113 9.71 -0.07 15.70
C LEU A 113 10.63 -0.11 16.93
N LEU A 114 11.92 -0.40 16.74
CA LEU A 114 12.90 -0.42 17.82
C LEU A 114 13.23 0.98 18.36
N ASP A 115 13.25 1.98 17.49
CA ASP A 115 13.42 3.38 17.90
C ASP A 115 12.22 3.86 18.73
N ILE A 116 10.99 3.54 18.32
CA ILE A 116 9.77 3.81 19.09
C ILE A 116 9.84 3.12 20.46
N ALA A 117 10.10 1.81 20.49
CA ALA A 117 10.14 1.07 21.75
C ALA A 117 11.19 1.62 22.73
N ARG A 118 12.34 2.07 22.20
CA ARG A 118 13.39 2.73 23.00
C ARG A 118 12.94 4.08 23.53
N ARG A 119 12.31 4.93 22.72
CA ARG A 119 11.87 6.27 23.15
C ARG A 119 10.74 6.20 24.17
N GLU A 120 9.78 5.33 23.92
CA GLU A 120 8.57 5.18 24.74
C GLU A 120 8.77 4.28 25.97
N GLN A 121 9.90 3.57 26.07
CA GLN A 121 10.22 2.64 27.18
C GLN A 121 9.13 1.57 27.39
N ARG A 122 8.51 1.11 26.30
CA ARG A 122 7.49 0.06 26.25
C ARG A 122 7.55 -0.69 24.93
N ASN A 123 6.77 -1.76 24.78
CA ASN A 123 6.65 -2.41 23.48
C ASN A 123 6.09 -1.43 22.42
N ALA A 124 6.73 -1.40 21.25
CA ALA A 124 6.15 -0.75 20.08
C ALA A 124 5.00 -1.60 19.55
N ARG A 125 3.88 -0.98 19.20
CA ARG A 125 2.66 -1.64 18.74
C ARG A 125 2.49 -1.39 17.26
N VAL A 126 2.43 -2.45 16.45
CA VAL A 126 2.26 -2.34 15.00
C VAL A 126 1.04 -3.15 14.55
N VAL A 127 0.25 -2.57 13.65
CA VAL A 127 -0.84 -3.29 12.96
C VAL A 127 -0.63 -3.27 11.45
N GLU A 128 -0.72 -4.44 10.83
CA GLU A 128 -0.84 -4.58 9.38
C GLU A 128 -2.31 -4.51 8.97
N LEU A 129 -2.67 -3.57 8.10
CA LEU A 129 -3.98 -3.44 7.47
C LEU A 129 -3.98 -4.21 6.14
N ALA A 130 -5.06 -4.94 5.88
CA ALA A 130 -5.20 -5.84 4.72
C ALA A 130 -4.10 -6.91 4.65
N CYS A 131 -3.85 -7.60 5.78
CA CYS A 131 -2.75 -8.55 5.92
C CYS A 131 -2.93 -9.87 5.13
N GLY A 132 -4.08 -10.08 4.48
CA GLY A 132 -4.41 -11.37 3.87
C GLY A 132 -4.32 -12.50 4.90
N SER A 133 -3.73 -13.64 4.51
CA SER A 133 -3.49 -14.77 5.42
C SER A 133 -2.29 -14.58 6.37
N GLY A 134 -1.86 -13.34 6.58
CA GLY A 134 -0.94 -12.93 7.65
C GLY A 134 0.54 -13.11 7.35
N GLY A 135 0.96 -13.30 6.09
CA GLY A 135 2.35 -13.64 5.76
C GLY A 135 3.40 -12.66 6.31
N LEU A 136 3.20 -11.35 6.15
CA LEU A 136 4.12 -10.34 6.71
C LEU A 136 3.97 -10.26 8.24
N THR A 137 2.75 -10.17 8.76
CA THR A 137 2.46 -10.19 10.20
C THR A 137 3.20 -11.34 10.91
N LEU A 138 3.10 -12.56 10.38
CA LEU A 138 3.77 -13.75 10.93
C LEU A 138 5.28 -13.65 10.83
N ALA A 139 5.83 -13.23 9.68
CA ALA A 139 7.27 -13.05 9.51
C ALA A 139 7.86 -12.02 10.48
N LEU A 140 7.15 -10.91 10.70
CA LEU A 140 7.55 -9.87 11.64
C LEU A 140 7.47 -10.37 13.09
N ALA A 141 6.37 -11.02 13.48
CA ALA A 141 6.21 -11.60 14.81
C ALA A 141 7.26 -12.68 15.10
N GLU A 142 7.64 -13.47 14.09
CA GLU A 142 8.70 -14.46 14.20
C GLU A 142 10.07 -13.80 14.45
N ALA A 143 10.41 -12.77 13.67
CA ALA A 143 11.65 -12.03 13.85
C ALA A 143 11.72 -11.37 15.23
N VAL A 144 10.60 -10.82 15.71
CA VAL A 144 10.45 -10.25 17.05
C VAL A 144 10.66 -11.31 18.13
N ARG A 145 10.03 -12.49 18.00
CA ARG A 145 10.19 -13.62 18.92
C ARG A 145 11.64 -14.10 19.00
N GLN A 146 12.25 -14.38 17.86
CA GLN A 146 13.62 -14.92 17.79
C GLN A 146 14.65 -13.97 18.40
N LYS A 147 14.49 -12.67 18.16
CA LYS A 147 15.40 -11.63 18.65
C LYS A 147 14.98 -11.03 20.00
N LYS A 148 13.87 -11.51 20.60
CA LYS A 148 13.29 -11.02 21.86
C LYS A 148 13.08 -9.50 21.85
N LEU A 149 12.55 -8.96 20.75
CA LEU A 149 12.38 -7.52 20.57
C LEU A 149 11.12 -7.03 21.30
N PRO A 150 11.13 -5.80 21.85
CA PRO A 150 9.97 -5.20 22.52
C PRO A 150 8.97 -4.67 21.48
N VAL A 151 8.32 -5.56 20.74
CA VAL A 151 7.35 -5.22 19.71
C VAL A 151 6.14 -6.15 19.83
N THR A 152 4.93 -5.60 19.73
CA THR A 152 3.68 -6.35 19.63
C THR A 152 3.16 -6.21 18.21
N VAL A 153 2.83 -7.33 17.58
CA VAL A 153 2.49 -7.42 16.15
C VAL A 153 1.05 -7.89 15.98
N THR A 154 0.24 -7.09 15.30
CA THR A 154 -1.14 -7.40 14.97
C THR A 154 -1.34 -7.41 13.46
N GLY A 155 -2.04 -8.40 12.92
CA GLY A 155 -2.52 -8.44 11.54
C GLY A 155 -4.02 -8.18 11.49
N SER A 156 -4.48 -7.51 10.43
CA SER A 156 -5.91 -7.29 10.23
C SER A 156 -6.35 -7.30 8.78
N ASP A 157 -7.56 -7.76 8.56
CA ASP A 157 -8.18 -7.90 7.25
C ASP A 157 -9.71 -7.84 7.37
N ILE A 158 -10.40 -7.47 6.30
CA ILE A 158 -11.86 -7.44 6.26
C ILE A 158 -12.46 -8.82 6.03
N VAL A 159 -11.72 -9.72 5.36
CA VAL A 159 -12.14 -11.06 4.94
C VAL A 159 -11.98 -12.05 6.11
N PRO A 160 -13.08 -12.62 6.65
CA PRO A 160 -13.01 -13.53 7.79
C PRO A 160 -12.13 -14.76 7.55
N ALA A 161 -12.25 -15.40 6.38
CA ALA A 161 -11.47 -16.57 6.03
C ALA A 161 -9.94 -16.33 6.06
N TYR A 162 -9.49 -15.11 5.74
CA TYR A 162 -8.08 -14.74 5.81
C TYR A 162 -7.59 -14.65 7.26
N ILE A 163 -8.41 -14.08 8.14
CA ILE A 163 -8.13 -13.99 9.58
C ILE A 163 -8.09 -15.37 10.23
N ASP A 164 -9.04 -16.24 9.88
CA ASP A 164 -9.09 -17.60 10.44
C ASP A 164 -7.88 -18.42 9.99
N GLU A 165 -7.49 -18.32 8.72
CA GLU A 165 -6.26 -18.95 8.21
C GLU A 165 -5.00 -18.38 8.88
N ALA A 166 -4.92 -17.06 9.06
CA ALA A 166 -3.78 -16.43 9.72
C ALA A 166 -3.64 -16.87 11.19
N ARG A 167 -4.75 -16.98 11.92
CA ARG A 167 -4.78 -17.53 13.30
C ARG A 167 -4.33 -18.98 13.33
N ARG A 168 -4.86 -19.83 12.45
CA ARG A 168 -4.43 -21.23 12.32
C ARG A 168 -2.92 -21.34 12.10
N ARG A 169 -2.38 -20.55 11.16
CA ARG A 169 -0.92 -20.50 10.88
C ARG A 169 -0.12 -19.99 12.08
N ALA A 170 -0.63 -19.00 12.82
CA ALA A 170 0.04 -18.50 14.02
C ALA A 170 0.12 -19.56 15.11
N GLU A 171 -0.98 -20.27 15.36
CA GLU A 171 -1.07 -21.37 16.33
C GLU A 171 -0.11 -22.51 15.98
N GLU A 172 -0.13 -22.97 14.73
CA GLU A 172 0.74 -24.05 14.23
C GLU A 172 2.23 -23.73 14.39
N ASN A 173 2.62 -22.47 14.18
CA ASN A 173 4.01 -22.03 14.30
C ASN A 173 4.34 -21.46 15.69
N SER A 174 3.37 -21.46 16.62
CA SER A 174 3.48 -20.81 17.94
C SER A 174 3.98 -19.36 17.86
N THR A 175 3.55 -18.63 16.82
CA THR A 175 3.98 -17.25 16.55
C THR A 175 3.13 -16.27 17.35
N PRO A 176 3.72 -15.33 18.12
CA PRO A 176 3.00 -14.44 19.03
C PRO A 176 2.39 -13.24 18.28
N ALA A 177 1.63 -13.51 17.22
CA ALA A 177 0.90 -12.50 16.45
C ALA A 177 -0.59 -12.53 16.84
N GLU A 178 -1.19 -11.35 16.94
CA GLU A 178 -2.64 -11.22 17.12
C GLU A 178 -3.31 -10.92 15.78
N PHE A 179 -4.53 -11.41 15.57
CA PHE A 179 -5.28 -11.16 14.34
C PHE A 179 -6.70 -10.65 14.62
N ARG A 180 -7.06 -9.55 13.97
CA ARG A 180 -8.35 -8.86 14.13
C ARG A 180 -9.03 -8.68 12.78
N ARG A 181 -10.35 -8.80 12.74
CA ARG A 181 -11.11 -8.40 11.56
C ARG A 181 -11.28 -6.89 11.62
N LEU A 182 -10.80 -6.15 10.62
CA LEU A 182 -10.95 -4.70 10.54
C LEU A 182 -11.24 -4.27 9.10
N ASN A 183 -12.09 -3.26 8.93
CA ASN A 183 -12.22 -2.56 7.66
C ASN A 183 -11.26 -1.36 7.64
N ALA A 184 -10.25 -1.39 6.77
CA ALA A 184 -9.24 -0.34 6.63
C ALA A 184 -9.83 1.05 6.30
N LEU A 185 -11.01 1.10 5.67
CA LEU A 185 -11.70 2.35 5.33
C LEU A 185 -12.47 2.95 6.49
N GLU A 186 -12.77 2.17 7.53
CA GLU A 186 -13.63 2.59 8.63
C GLU A 186 -12.85 2.74 9.95
N LEU A 187 -12.03 1.76 10.32
CA LEU A 187 -11.23 1.73 11.56
C LEU A 187 -11.99 2.06 12.86
N THR A 188 -13.33 2.03 12.85
CA THR A 188 -14.21 2.44 13.98
C THR A 188 -14.05 1.58 15.23
N GLU A 189 -13.55 0.36 15.07
CA GLU A 189 -13.29 -0.58 16.17
C GLU A 189 -11.97 -0.31 16.91
N LEU A 190 -11.14 0.60 16.40
CA LEU A 190 -9.87 0.95 16.99
C LEU A 190 -10.01 2.09 18.00
N LYS A 191 -9.26 2.00 19.09
CA LYS A 191 -9.14 3.09 20.06
C LYS A 191 -8.20 4.15 19.49
N LYS A 192 -8.34 5.37 20.01
CA LYS A 192 -7.35 6.42 19.77
C LYS A 192 -5.98 5.96 20.28
N ASP A 193 -4.91 6.23 19.51
CA ASP A 193 -3.52 5.92 19.88
C ASP A 193 -3.27 4.43 20.25
N GLU A 194 -4.05 3.51 19.69
CA GLU A 194 -3.97 2.08 19.97
C GLU A 194 -2.68 1.44 19.43
N PHE A 195 -2.16 1.97 18.32
CA PHE A 195 -0.92 1.52 17.71
C PHE A 195 0.10 2.66 17.66
N ASP A 196 1.35 2.31 17.38
CA ASP A 196 2.40 3.29 17.09
C ASP A 196 2.62 3.41 15.58
N VAL A 197 2.56 2.27 14.87
CA VAL A 197 2.71 2.21 13.41
C VAL A 197 1.56 1.41 12.79
N MET A 198 0.96 1.95 11.73
CA MET A 198 0.09 1.20 10.83
C MET A 198 0.84 0.88 9.54
N VAL A 199 0.79 -0.36 9.09
CA VAL A 199 1.45 -0.83 7.89
C VAL A 199 0.41 -1.34 6.90
N MET A 200 0.58 -1.09 5.61
CA MET A 200 -0.18 -1.74 4.55
C MET A 200 0.79 -2.19 3.47
N ALA A 201 0.90 -3.50 3.25
CA ALA A 201 1.86 -4.08 2.32
C ALA A 201 1.15 -4.83 1.18
N GLN A 202 1.54 -4.53 -0.05
CA GLN A 202 0.99 -5.13 -1.28
C GLN A 202 -0.54 -4.98 -1.42
N SER A 203 -1.11 -3.91 -0.83
CA SER A 203 -2.54 -3.63 -0.91
C SER A 203 -2.88 -2.20 -1.30
N LEU A 204 -1.91 -1.29 -1.42
CA LEU A 204 -2.20 0.13 -1.72
C LEU A 204 -2.96 0.24 -3.05
N HIS A 205 -2.53 -0.50 -4.08
CA HIS A 205 -3.12 -0.50 -5.41
C HIS A 205 -4.55 -1.07 -5.49
N HIS A 206 -5.06 -1.72 -4.43
CA HIS A 206 -6.47 -2.15 -4.39
C HIS A 206 -7.42 -0.99 -4.07
N PHE A 207 -6.89 0.08 -3.47
CA PHE A 207 -7.67 1.25 -3.10
C PHE A 207 -7.55 2.34 -4.15
N THR A 208 -8.65 3.06 -4.40
CA THR A 208 -8.60 4.31 -5.17
C THR A 208 -7.74 5.36 -4.46
N PRO A 209 -7.26 6.41 -5.16
CA PRO A 209 -6.53 7.50 -4.52
C PRO A 209 -7.21 8.07 -3.29
N GLY A 210 -8.52 8.26 -3.37
CA GLY A 210 -9.31 8.79 -2.28
C GLY A 210 -9.48 7.84 -1.11
N GLN A 211 -9.70 6.55 -1.39
CA GLN A 211 -9.74 5.53 -0.34
C GLN A 211 -8.40 5.43 0.40
N LEU A 212 -7.29 5.45 -0.33
CA LEU A 212 -5.96 5.44 0.28
C LEU A 212 -5.71 6.72 1.09
N ALA A 213 -6.15 7.88 0.61
CA ALA A 213 -6.07 9.12 1.38
C ALA A 213 -6.88 9.04 2.68
N VAL A 214 -8.09 8.47 2.64
CA VAL A 214 -8.92 8.22 3.84
C VAL A 214 -8.24 7.28 4.81
N ILE A 215 -7.63 6.18 4.34
CA ILE A 215 -6.87 5.25 5.18
C ILE A 215 -5.74 5.99 5.91
N ILE A 216 -4.92 6.75 5.18
CA ILE A 216 -3.80 7.52 5.76
C ILE A 216 -4.31 8.53 6.79
N ALA A 217 -5.37 9.27 6.46
CA ALA A 217 -5.94 10.27 7.36
C ALA A 217 -6.48 9.63 8.65
N ARG A 218 -7.21 8.51 8.55
CA ARG A 218 -7.72 7.77 9.71
C ARG A 218 -6.60 7.11 10.52
N SER A 219 -5.52 6.65 9.88
CA SER A 219 -4.37 6.11 10.61
C SER A 219 -3.81 7.10 11.62
N ARG A 220 -3.88 8.41 11.35
CA ARG A 220 -3.44 9.46 12.29
C ARG A 220 -4.26 9.49 13.60
N GLU A 221 -5.50 9.02 13.58
CA GLU A 221 -6.35 8.99 14.78
C GLU A 221 -6.02 7.80 15.69
N HIS A 222 -5.42 6.76 15.14
CA HIS A 222 -5.24 5.46 15.81
C HIS A 222 -3.77 5.06 15.98
N ALA A 223 -2.85 5.74 15.28
CA ALA A 223 -1.41 5.55 15.38
C ALA A 223 -0.69 6.82 15.86
N THR A 224 0.23 6.63 16.80
CA THR A 224 0.96 7.74 17.42
C THR A 224 2.14 8.24 16.59
N THR A 225 2.70 7.41 15.68
CA THR A 225 3.98 7.72 15.03
C THR A 225 3.89 7.77 13.51
N ALA A 226 3.37 6.72 12.85
CA ALA A 226 3.41 6.67 11.38
C ALA A 226 2.39 5.73 10.73
N PHE A 227 2.10 6.01 9.45
CA PHE A 227 1.60 5.06 8.48
C PHE A 227 2.71 4.69 7.47
N VAL A 228 2.86 3.39 7.18
CA VAL A 228 3.84 2.87 6.23
C VAL A 228 3.14 2.03 5.16
N GLY A 229 3.13 2.54 3.92
CA GLY A 229 2.65 1.81 2.75
C GLY A 229 3.82 1.18 2.00
N ILE A 230 3.72 -0.10 1.65
CA ILE A 230 4.72 -0.81 0.85
C ILE A 230 3.99 -1.46 -0.33
N ASP A 231 4.39 -1.17 -1.56
CA ASP A 231 3.74 -1.77 -2.73
C ASP A 231 4.70 -1.89 -3.92
N GLY A 232 4.26 -2.52 -5.01
CA GLY A 232 5.06 -2.63 -6.22
C GLY A 232 5.36 -1.28 -6.87
N TYR A 233 6.58 -1.13 -7.37
CA TYR A 233 7.00 0.05 -8.10
C TYR A 233 6.44 0.06 -9.52
N ARG A 234 5.59 1.03 -9.85
CA ARG A 234 5.07 1.16 -11.22
C ARG A 234 6.21 1.25 -12.23
N SER A 235 6.32 0.28 -13.13
CA SER A 235 7.28 0.30 -14.24
C SER A 235 6.94 -0.69 -15.34
N LEU A 236 7.44 -0.44 -16.55
CA LEU A 236 7.29 -1.41 -17.67
C LEU A 236 7.90 -2.77 -17.32
N LEU A 237 9.01 -2.76 -16.58
CA LEU A 237 9.64 -3.99 -16.14
C LEU A 237 8.72 -4.78 -15.20
N LEU A 238 8.10 -4.13 -14.21
CA LEU A 238 7.16 -4.83 -13.32
C LEU A 238 5.81 -5.13 -13.99
N ALA A 239 5.37 -4.34 -14.96
CA ALA A 239 4.17 -4.62 -15.76
C ALA A 239 4.24 -5.98 -16.47
N GLY A 240 5.43 -6.40 -16.92
CA GLY A 240 5.65 -7.76 -17.43
C GLY A 240 6.16 -8.74 -16.38
N GLY A 241 6.97 -8.28 -15.43
CA GLY A 241 7.64 -9.13 -14.45
C GLY A 241 6.70 -9.71 -13.40
N VAL A 242 5.76 -8.93 -12.88
CA VAL A 242 4.80 -9.41 -11.86
C VAL A 242 3.92 -10.54 -12.40
N PRO A 243 3.22 -10.43 -13.55
CA PRO A 243 2.46 -11.56 -14.08
C PRO A 243 3.34 -12.75 -14.44
N LEU A 244 4.57 -12.53 -14.90
CA LEU A 244 5.51 -13.62 -15.20
C LEU A 244 5.85 -14.44 -13.94
N ILE A 245 6.15 -13.78 -12.82
CA ILE A 245 6.42 -14.46 -11.56
C ILE A 245 5.14 -15.09 -11.00
N ALA A 246 3.99 -14.43 -11.13
CA ALA A 246 2.70 -14.98 -10.72
C ALA A 246 2.34 -16.26 -11.49
N ALA A 247 2.68 -16.34 -12.79
CA ALA A 247 2.49 -17.53 -13.61
C ALA A 247 3.22 -18.76 -13.08
N MET A 248 4.33 -18.58 -12.35
CA MET A 248 5.07 -19.69 -11.73
C MET A 248 4.26 -20.41 -10.64
N GLN A 249 3.18 -19.80 -10.13
CA GLN A 249 2.27 -20.46 -9.20
C GLN A 249 1.33 -21.46 -9.87
N GLY A 250 1.27 -21.51 -11.21
CA GLY A 250 0.40 -22.43 -11.94
C GLY A 250 -1.09 -22.15 -11.77
N ILE A 251 -1.46 -20.92 -11.39
CA ILE A 251 -2.84 -20.50 -11.17
C ILE A 251 -3.15 -19.34 -12.13
N THR A 252 -4.03 -19.58 -13.10
CA THR A 252 -4.37 -18.60 -14.15
C THR A 252 -4.96 -17.32 -13.56
N ALA A 253 -5.92 -17.42 -12.63
CA ALA A 253 -6.53 -16.26 -11.99
C ALA A 253 -5.47 -15.39 -11.29
N PHE A 254 -4.54 -16.00 -10.56
CA PHE A 254 -3.43 -15.31 -9.90
C PHE A 254 -2.46 -14.64 -10.90
N THR A 255 -2.28 -15.23 -12.08
CA THR A 255 -1.46 -14.64 -13.15
C THR A 255 -2.11 -13.38 -13.71
N LEU A 256 -3.43 -13.44 -13.93
CA LEU A 256 -4.22 -12.29 -14.38
C LEU A 256 -4.24 -11.19 -13.31
N ASP A 257 -4.37 -11.56 -12.03
CA ASP A 257 -4.27 -10.62 -10.92
C ASP A 257 -2.89 -9.96 -10.92
N GLY A 258 -1.80 -10.71 -11.06
CA GLY A 258 -0.46 -10.13 -11.19
C GLY A 258 -0.32 -9.12 -12.34
N LEU A 259 -1.00 -9.33 -13.46
CA LEU A 259 -1.04 -8.34 -14.56
C LEU A 259 -1.85 -7.10 -14.16
N THR A 260 -3.01 -7.29 -13.55
CA THR A 260 -3.88 -6.22 -13.07
C THR A 260 -3.21 -5.39 -11.98
N SER A 261 -2.60 -6.01 -10.97
CA SER A 261 -1.85 -5.33 -9.89
C SER A 261 -0.76 -4.44 -10.46
N ALA A 262 0.05 -4.96 -11.39
CA ALA A 262 1.16 -4.21 -11.97
C ALA A 262 0.70 -2.98 -12.77
N ARG A 263 -0.51 -3.04 -13.33
CA ARG A 263 -1.19 -1.94 -14.03
C ARG A 263 -1.83 -0.93 -13.07
N LYS A 264 -2.11 -1.31 -11.83
CA LYS A 264 -2.69 -0.48 -10.75
C LYS A 264 -1.65 0.15 -9.81
N PHE A 265 -0.40 -0.33 -9.80
CA PHE A 265 0.65 0.28 -8.97
C PHE A 265 0.77 1.79 -9.14
N TYR A 266 0.88 2.48 -8.01
CA TYR A 266 1.10 3.92 -7.96
C TYR A 266 2.55 4.28 -8.27
N THR A 267 2.74 5.42 -8.94
CA THR A 267 4.04 6.08 -9.04
C THR A 267 4.41 6.79 -7.75
N GLU A 268 5.70 7.09 -7.56
CA GLU A 268 6.17 7.87 -6.40
C GLU A 268 5.44 9.21 -6.25
N LEU A 269 5.20 9.92 -7.35
CA LEU A 269 4.55 11.22 -7.34
C LEU A 269 3.05 11.12 -7.02
N GLU A 270 2.39 10.03 -7.41
CA GLU A 270 0.99 9.80 -7.02
C GLU A 270 0.87 9.49 -5.52
N LEU A 271 1.77 8.67 -4.97
CA LEU A 271 1.82 8.42 -3.53
C LEU A 271 2.13 9.70 -2.74
N ASP A 272 3.06 10.52 -3.23
CA ASP A 272 3.40 11.84 -2.66
C ASP A 272 2.17 12.75 -2.61
N MET A 273 1.44 12.85 -3.72
CA MET A 273 0.21 13.63 -3.79
C MET A 273 -0.88 13.10 -2.86
N ILE A 274 -1.12 11.78 -2.85
CA ILE A 274 -2.13 11.15 -2.00
C ILE A 274 -1.83 11.42 -0.51
N ALA A 275 -0.56 11.32 -0.10
CA ALA A 275 -0.16 11.61 1.27
C ALA A 275 -0.26 13.10 1.64
N GLU A 276 0.10 14.03 0.73
CA GLU A 276 -0.06 15.47 0.95
C GLU A 276 -1.55 15.85 1.09
N ILE A 277 -2.42 15.23 0.29
CA ILE A 277 -3.87 15.42 0.38
C ILE A 277 -4.41 14.89 1.70
N ALA A 278 -3.99 13.68 2.10
CA ALA A 278 -4.45 13.01 3.31
C ALA A 278 -4.03 13.70 4.62
N THR A 279 -2.92 14.43 4.62
CA THR A 279 -2.40 15.09 5.83
C THR A 279 -2.54 16.61 5.81
N GLY A 280 -2.82 17.20 4.63
CA GLY A 280 -2.78 18.64 4.40
C GLY A 280 -1.38 19.27 4.56
N LYS A 281 -0.33 18.45 4.68
CA LYS A 281 1.06 18.86 4.93
C LYS A 281 2.01 17.99 4.08
N ARG A 282 3.28 18.38 4.00
CA ARG A 282 4.33 17.58 3.34
C ARG A 282 5.23 16.88 4.35
N ASP A 283 4.63 16.19 5.32
CA ASP A 283 5.37 15.42 6.33
C ASP A 283 5.32 13.91 6.02
N HIS A 284 5.80 13.58 4.82
CA HIS A 284 5.87 12.22 4.33
C HIS A 284 7.09 12.03 3.43
N GLN A 285 7.49 10.77 3.27
CA GLN A 285 8.57 10.36 2.40
C GLN A 285 8.08 9.26 1.46
N VAL A 286 8.42 9.37 0.18
CA VAL A 286 8.25 8.30 -0.79
C VAL A 286 9.63 7.88 -1.31
N ALA A 287 9.94 6.60 -1.20
CA ALA A 287 11.19 6.02 -1.63
C ALA A 287 10.95 4.85 -2.60
N CYS A 288 11.82 4.72 -3.60
CA CYS A 288 11.90 3.53 -4.44
C CYS A 288 13.00 2.63 -3.88
N SER A 289 12.62 1.45 -3.40
CA SER A 289 13.51 0.36 -3.01
C SER A 289 13.21 -0.83 -3.91
N TRP A 290 13.72 -0.79 -5.15
CA TRP A 290 13.30 -1.70 -6.21
C TRP A 290 13.29 -3.17 -5.76
N PRO A 291 12.18 -3.92 -5.98
CA PRO A 291 11.04 -3.60 -6.85
C PRO A 291 9.88 -2.86 -6.17
N LEU A 292 10.09 -2.22 -5.02
CA LEU A 292 9.04 -1.67 -4.17
C LEU A 292 9.03 -0.14 -4.16
N SER A 293 7.84 0.43 -4.02
CA SER A 293 7.59 1.78 -3.54
C SER A 293 7.30 1.72 -2.04
N ILE A 294 7.90 2.63 -1.27
CA ILE A 294 7.70 2.77 0.17
C ILE A 294 7.19 4.18 0.44
N LEU A 295 5.98 4.29 0.98
CA LEU A 295 5.40 5.52 1.51
C LEU A 295 5.51 5.50 3.03
N SER A 296 6.01 6.57 3.63
CA SER A 296 6.04 6.76 5.08
C SER A 296 5.47 8.12 5.43
N VAL A 297 4.35 8.13 6.14
CA VAL A 297 3.66 9.35 6.60
C VAL A 297 3.84 9.43 8.11
N ARG A 298 4.37 10.54 8.62
CA ARG A 298 4.55 10.77 10.06
C ARG A 298 3.43 11.65 10.61
N PHE A 299 3.11 11.48 11.89
CA PHE A 299 2.00 12.16 12.58
C PHE A 299 2.46 13.14 13.65
#